data_AF-A0A5E4ILL5-F1
#
_entry.id   AF-A0A5E4ILL5-F1
#
_cell.length_a   1.000
_cell.length_b   1.000
_cell.length_c   1.000
_cell.angle_alpha   90.00
_cell.angle_beta   90.00
_cell.angle_gamma   90.00
#
_symmetry.space_group_name_H-M   'P 1'
#
loop_
_entity.id
_entity.type
_entity.pdbx_description
1 polymer ?
#
loop_
_entity_poly.entity_id
_entity_poly.type
_entity_poly.pdbx_seq_one_letter_code
_entity_poly.pdbx_strand_id
1 'polypeptide(L)' 'MGEDYVKELVIARLRTIPPNIGFSVGSHGDFTRDEIINQVSKGTDIGKEFAAIEIKMLIDTPKLVGRLSGKTPSSH' A
#
# COMPACT_ATOMS: atom_id res chain seq x y z
N MET A 1 -12.89 9.77 0.58
CA MET A 1 -11.59 9.82 1.28
C MET A 1 -10.73 10.80 0.51
N GLY A 2 -10.15 11.82 1.15
CA GLY A 2 -9.33 12.83 0.46
C GLY A 2 -7.92 12.30 0.13
N GLU A 3 -7.25 12.91 -0.85
CA GLU A 3 -5.89 12.50 -1.29
C GLU A 3 -4.87 12.57 -0.13
N ASP A 4 -4.92 13.62 0.68
CA ASP A 4 -4.00 13.81 1.79
C ASP A 4 -4.17 12.74 2.87
N TYR A 5 -5.42 12.35 3.16
CA TYR A 5 -5.70 11.25 4.09
C TYR A 5 -5.10 9.92 3.59
N VAL A 6 -5.17 9.66 2.29
CA VAL A 6 -4.56 8.45 1.69
C VAL A 6 -3.05 8.48 1.86
N LYS A 7 -2.39 9.62 1.59
CA LYS A 7 -0.95 9.78 1.78
C LYS A 7 -0.54 9.56 3.23
N GLU A 8 -1.23 10.18 4.18
CA GLU A 8 -0.96 10.04 5.61
C GLU A 8 -1.10 8.59 6.08
N LEU A 9 -2.16 7.90 5.66
CA LEU A 9 -2.38 6.49 6.00
C LEU A 9 -1.26 5.59 5.45
N VAL A 10 -0.88 5.78 4.18
CA VAL A 10 0.19 5.01 3.54
C VAL A 10 1.53 5.27 4.22
N ILE A 11 1.85 6.53 4.53
CA ILE A 11 3.08 6.91 5.25
C ILE A 11 3.09 6.32 6.66
N ALA A 12 1.96 6.35 7.38
CA ALA A 12 1.85 5.76 8.71
C ALA A 12 2.11 4.25 8.67
N ARG A 13 1.55 3.53 7.69
CA ARG A 13 1.83 2.10 7.49
C ARG A 13 3.30 1.86 7.17
N LEU A 14 3.87 2.60 6.22
CA LEU A 14 5.29 2.47 5.85
C LEU A 14 6.21 2.62 7.07
N ARG A 15 5.92 3.57 7.98
CA ARG A 15 6.72 3.77 9.20
C ARG A 15 6.72 2.58 10.16
N THR A 16 5.73 1.69 10.09
CA THR A 16 5.72 0.44 10.87
C THR A 16 6.60 -0.65 10.28
N ILE A 17 7.05 -0.49 9.04
CA ILE A 17 7.88 -1.48 8.35
C ILE A 17 9.35 -1.26 8.74
N PRO A 18 10.11 -2.34 9.05
CA PRO A 18 11.54 -2.25 9.32
C PRO A 18 12.31 -1.60 8.15
N PRO A 19 13.33 -0.76 8.43
CA PRO A 19 14.02 0.01 7.40
C PRO A 19 14.82 -0.85 6.40
N ASN A 20 15.12 -2.10 6.76
CA ASN A 20 15.86 -3.06 5.92
C ASN A 20 14.99 -3.77 4.87
N ILE A 21 13.68 -3.47 4.83
CA ILE A 21 12.78 -4.00 3.80
C ILE A 21 12.76 -3.05 2.60
N GLY A 22 13.10 -3.60 1.44
CA GLY A 22 12.97 -2.92 0.14
C GLY A 22 11.63 -3.19 -0.52
N PHE A 23 11.22 -2.28 -1.40
CA PHE A 23 9.97 -2.32 -2.15
C PHE A 23 10.28 -2.26 -3.64
N SER A 24 9.78 -3.24 -4.39
CA SER A 24 9.85 -3.22 -5.84
C SER A 24 8.56 -2.60 -6.38
N VAL A 25 8.67 -1.51 -7.14
CA VAL A 25 7.51 -0.79 -7.69
C VAL A 25 7.44 -1.00 -9.20
N GLY A 26 6.89 -2.13 -9.61
CA GLY A 26 6.69 -2.46 -11.02
C GLY A 26 7.97 -2.32 -11.83
N SER A 27 7.92 -1.51 -12.90
CA SER A 27 9.07 -1.21 -13.76
C SER A 27 9.93 -0.04 -13.28
N HIS A 28 9.58 0.62 -12.17
CA HIS A 28 10.32 1.79 -11.65
C HIS A 28 11.57 1.41 -10.86
N GLY A 29 11.70 0.13 -10.49
CA GLY A 29 12.83 -0.42 -9.75
C GLY A 29 12.55 -0.60 -8.27
N ASP A 30 13.63 -0.71 -7.50
CA ASP A 30 13.61 -1.01 -6.07
C ASP A 30 13.89 0.24 -5.24
N PHE A 31 13.16 0.37 -4.15
CA PHE A 31 13.20 1.52 -3.26
C PHE A 31 13.29 1.08 -1.81
N THR A 32 14.01 1.83 -1.01
CA THR A 32 13.92 1.74 0.45
C THR A 32 12.58 2.29 0.94
N ARG A 33 12.21 1.90 2.16
CA ARG A 33 11.05 2.46 2.86
C ARG A 33 11.04 4.00 2.84
N ASP A 34 12.17 4.62 3.15
CA ASP A 34 12.26 6.07 3.29
C ASP A 34 12.16 6.79 1.94
N GLU A 35 12.67 6.17 0.87
CA GLU A 35 12.47 6.67 -0.50
C GLU A 35 11.00 6.61 -0.89
N ILE A 36 10.29 5.51 -0.62
CA ILE A 36 8.85 5.43 -0.89
C ILE A 36 8.08 6.48 -0.09
N ILE A 37 8.38 6.69 1.19
CA ILE A 37 7.75 7.75 2.00
C ILE A 37 7.93 9.12 1.32
N ASN A 38 9.13 9.42 0.82
CA ASN A 38 9.41 10.66 0.10
C ASN A 38 8.62 10.76 -1.21
N GLN A 39 8.52 9.69 -2.00
CA GLN A 39 7.73 9.65 -3.23
C GLN A 39 6.23 9.89 -2.96
N VAL A 40 5.67 9.21 -1.96
CA VAL A 40 4.26 9.35 -1.54
C VAL A 40 3.98 10.76 -1.03
N SER A 41 4.85 11.29 -0.16
CA SER A 41 4.71 12.65 0.39
C SER A 41 4.73 13.72 -0.70
N LYS A 42 5.55 13.54 -1.74
CA LYS A 42 5.65 14.47 -2.87
C LYS A 42 4.54 14.28 -3.91
N GLY A 43 3.77 13.20 -3.83
CA GLY A 43 2.73 12.89 -4.81
C GLY A 43 3.28 12.65 -6.23
N THR A 44 4.49 12.10 -6.33
CA THR A 44 5.07 11.70 -7.62
C THR A 44 4.27 10.55 -8.23
N ASP A 45 4.51 10.22 -9.50
CA ASP A 45 3.79 9.12 -10.15
C ASP A 45 4.08 7.77 -9.47
N ILE A 46 5.32 7.53 -9.06
CA ILE A 46 5.72 6.38 -8.23
C ILE A 46 4.95 6.38 -6.89
N GLY A 47 4.88 7.54 -6.21
CA GLY A 47 4.18 7.66 -4.94
C GLY A 47 2.68 7.42 -5.06
N LYS A 48 2.05 7.91 -6.13
CA LYS A 48 0.63 7.71 -6.44
C LYS A 48 0.34 6.25 -6.77
N GLU A 49 1.17 5.62 -7.60
CA GLU A 49 1.04 4.19 -7.93
C GLU A 49 1.17 3.32 -6.67
N PHE A 50 2.19 3.57 -5.85
CA PHE A 50 2.39 2.85 -4.61
C PHE A 50 1.20 3.01 -3.66
N ALA A 51 0.73 4.24 -3.46
CA ALA A 51 -0.44 4.50 -2.63
C ALA A 51 -1.70 3.79 -3.14
N ALA A 52 -1.90 3.73 -4.46
CA ALA A 52 -3.03 3.00 -5.05
C ALA A 52 -2.95 1.49 -4.79
N ILE A 53 -1.75 0.89 -4.92
CA ILE A 53 -1.52 -0.54 -4.61
C ILE A 53 -1.81 -0.82 -3.14
N GLU A 54 -1.31 0.03 -2.24
CA GLU A 54 -1.49 -0.09 -0.79
C GLU A 54 -2.97 -0.02 -0.38
N ILE A 55 -3.69 0.96 -0.87
CA ILE A 55 -5.13 1.10 -0.60
C ILE A 55 -5.91 -0.09 -1.18
N LYS A 56 -5.55 -0.56 -2.38
CA LYS A 56 -6.17 -1.75 -2.97
C LYS A 56 -5.95 -2.97 -2.08
N MET A 57 -4.74 -3.19 -1.56
CA MET A 57 -4.48 -4.29 -0.62
C MET A 57 -5.37 -4.17 0.63
N LEU A 58 -5.48 -2.99 1.24
CA LEU A 58 -6.33 -2.78 2.42
C LEU A 58 -7.81 -3.06 2.14
N ILE A 59 -8.32 -2.64 0.98
CA ILE A 59 -9.72 -2.87 0.57
C ILE A 59 -9.99 -4.33 0.21
N ASP A 60 -9.01 -5.02 -0.38
CA ASP A 60 -9.15 -6.44 -0.73
C ASP A 60 -8.85 -7.37 0.46
N THR A 61 -8.30 -6.86 1.56
CA THR A 61 -7.97 -7.64 2.76
C THR A 61 -9.17 -8.43 3.32
N PRO A 62 -10.41 -7.91 3.43
CA PRO A 62 -11.56 -8.71 3.84
C PRO A 62 -11.84 -9.91 2.93
N LYS A 63 -11.65 -9.76 1.60
CA LYS A 63 -11.80 -10.85 0.64
C LYS A 63 -10.69 -11.90 0.84
N LEU A 64 -9.47 -11.45 1.12
CA LEU A 64 -8.33 -12.33 1.38
C LEU A 64 -8.50 -13.10 2.69
N VAL A 65 -8.94 -12.42 3.76
CA VAL A 65 -9.25 -13.04 5.06
C VAL A 65 -10.39 -14.05 4.94
N GLY A 66 -11.44 -13.75 4.17
CA GLY A 66 -12.50 -14.72 3.88
C GLY A 66 -11.97 -15.99 3.22
N ARG A 67 -11.13 -15.84 2.18
CA ARG A 67 -10.50 -16.96 1.47
C ARG A 67 -9.55 -17.78 2.36
N LEU A 68 -8.75 -17.13 3.21
CA LEU A 68 -7.81 -17.79 4.13
C LEU A 68 -8.53 -18.44 5.32
N SER A 69 -9.65 -17.87 5.76
CA SER A 69 -10.52 -18.43 6.80
C SER A 69 -11.37 -19.62 6.30
N GLY A 70 -11.28 -19.99 5.02
CA GLY A 70 -12.15 -21.01 4.41
C GLY A 70 -13.62 -20.61 4.31
N LYS A 71 -13.96 -19.33 4.56
CA LYS A 71 -15.31 -18.78 4.41
C LYS A 71 -15.39 -18.15 3.02
N THR A 72 -15.88 -18.91 2.04
CA THR A 72 -16.28 -18.33 0.75
C THR A 72 -17.32 -17.23 0.98
N PRO A 73 -17.22 -16.08 0.29
CA PRO A 73 -18.31 -15.11 0.29
C PRO A 73 -19.55 -15.82 -0.24
N SER A 74 -20.63 -15.85 0.55
CA SER A 74 -21.91 -16.36 0.08
C SER A 74 -22.37 -15.49 -1.10
N SER A 75 -22.51 -16.10 -2.27
CA SER A 75 -23.12 -15.47 -3.43
C SER A 75 -24.59 -15.17 -3.10
N HIS A 76 -24.91 -13.90 -2.86
CA HIS A 76 -26.27 -13.36 -2.86
C HIS A 76 -26.33 -12.24 -3.89
#